data_AF-A0A8D8PVR0-F1
#
_entry.id   AF-A0A8D8PVR0-F1
#
_cell.length_a   1.000
_cell.length_b   1.000
_cell.length_c   1.000
_cell.angle_alpha   90.00
_cell.angle_beta   90.00
_cell.angle_gamma   90.00
#
_symmetry.space_group_name_H-M   'P 1'
#
loop_
_entity.id
_entity.type
_entity.pdbx_description
1 polymer ?
#
loop_
_entity_poly.entity_id
_entity_poly.type
_entity_poly.pdbx_seq_one_letter_code
_entity_poly.pdbx_strand_id
1 'polypeptide(L)'
;MKLLQSFGKLEKFDMLFHRTGPLAGQPRGYGFATYENKDNAKRCMDKLNNSKLGTRVIVVKYAHSMSKEEMEKSKVNLNIPVLIGVKSDQDKREVKNRMSKIQEKKKKKKERREPGGNLSF
;
A
#
# COMPACT_ATOMS: atom_id res chain seq x y z
N MET A 1 -4.10 14.84 14.55
CA MET A 1 -5.22 14.47 13.65
C MET A 1 -6.53 14.82 14.35
N LYS A 2 -7.21 15.91 13.97
CA LYS A 2 -8.31 16.47 14.79
C LYS A 2 -9.63 15.71 14.69
N LEU A 3 -9.86 14.96 13.60
CA LEU A 3 -11.13 14.25 13.36
C LEU A 3 -11.43 13.20 14.44
N LEU A 4 -10.48 12.33 14.75
CA LEU A 4 -10.65 11.28 15.76
C LEU A 4 -10.76 11.88 17.18
N GLN A 5 -9.98 12.93 17.45
CA GLN A 5 -10.03 13.64 18.74
C GLN A 5 -11.40 14.28 19.05
N SER A 6 -12.24 14.52 18.03
CA SER A 6 -13.60 15.06 18.24
C SER A 6 -14.55 14.09 18.96
N PHE A 7 -14.25 12.79 18.93
CA PHE A 7 -15.09 11.75 19.54
C PHE A 7 -14.65 11.37 20.96
N GLY A 8 -13.46 11.82 21.39
CA GLY A 8 -12.92 11.55 22.72
C GLY A 8 -11.41 11.66 22.76
N LYS A 9 -10.85 11.47 23.96
CA LYS A 9 -9.40 11.46 24.18
C LYS A 9 -8.78 10.18 23.61
N LEU A 10 -7.82 10.36 22.71
CA LEU A 10 -7.00 9.26 22.17
C LEU A 10 -5.81 9.02 23.08
N GLU A 11 -5.58 7.76 23.41
CA GLU A 11 -4.36 7.28 24.05
C GLU A 11 -3.25 7.11 23.03
N LYS A 12 -3.58 6.49 21.88
CA LYS A 12 -2.60 6.19 20.84
C LYS A 12 -3.20 6.31 19.45
N PHE A 13 -2.40 6.75 18.50
CA PHE A 13 -2.76 6.77 17.08
C PHE A 13 -1.54 6.41 16.23
N ASP A 14 -1.64 5.29 15.51
CA ASP A 14 -0.58 4.78 14.66
C ASP A 14 -1.07 4.69 13.20
N MET A 15 -0.40 5.39 12.28
CA MET A 15 -0.59 5.20 10.84
C MET A 15 0.46 4.25 10.29
N LEU A 16 0.04 3.35 9.40
CA LEU A 16 0.96 2.40 8.81
C LEU A 16 1.53 2.92 7.48
N PHE A 17 2.85 2.87 7.35
CA PHE A 17 3.58 3.33 6.16
C PHE A 17 4.31 2.17 5.49
N HIS A 18 4.58 2.29 4.20
CA HIS A 18 5.49 1.37 3.51
C HIS A 18 6.91 1.57 4.07
N ARG A 19 7.52 0.49 4.57
CA ARG A 19 8.88 0.53 5.14
C ARG A 19 9.97 0.48 4.06
N THR A 20 9.68 -0.17 2.94
CA THR A 20 10.67 -0.43 1.86
C THR A 20 10.01 -0.34 0.48
N GLY A 21 10.85 -0.27 -0.55
CA GLY A 21 10.43 -0.25 -1.96
C GLY A 21 10.11 1.16 -2.49
N PRO A 22 9.60 1.26 -3.73
CA PRO A 22 9.35 2.54 -4.41
C PRO A 22 8.32 3.45 -3.72
N LEU A 23 7.46 2.85 -2.87
CA LEU A 23 6.44 3.56 -2.11
C LEU A 23 6.87 3.82 -0.65
N ALA A 24 8.12 3.55 -0.28
CA ALA A 24 8.61 3.73 1.09
C ALA A 24 8.30 5.15 1.60
N GLY A 25 7.82 5.24 2.84
CA GLY A 25 7.35 6.49 3.46
C GLY A 25 5.93 6.92 3.07
N GLN A 26 5.30 6.30 2.06
CA GLN A 26 3.90 6.57 1.74
C GLN A 26 2.94 5.83 2.69
N PRO A 27 1.79 6.44 3.05
CA PRO A 27 0.80 5.81 3.92
C PRO A 27 0.12 4.63 3.21
N ARG A 28 -0.10 3.54 3.94
CA ARG A 28 -0.74 2.31 3.43
C ARG A 28 -2.27 2.41 3.33
N GLY A 29 -2.84 3.53 3.75
CA GLY A 29 -4.29 3.76 3.69
C GLY A 29 -5.09 3.20 4.87
N TYR A 30 -4.42 2.76 5.93
CA TYR A 30 -5.06 2.38 7.19
C TYR A 30 -4.20 2.75 8.39
N GLY A 31 -4.84 2.82 9.57
CA GLY A 31 -4.20 3.13 10.84
C GLY A 31 -5.04 2.61 11.99
N PHE A 32 -4.47 2.66 13.19
CA PHE A 32 -5.08 2.20 14.42
C PHE A 32 -5.21 3.37 15.39
N ALA A 33 -6.36 3.45 16.05
CA ALA A 33 -6.64 4.46 17.06
C ALA A 33 -7.11 3.77 18.34
N THR A 34 -6.46 4.08 19.44
CA THR A 34 -6.83 3.62 20.78
C THR A 34 -7.40 4.79 21.55
N TYR A 35 -8.64 4.64 22.04
CA TYR A 35 -9.29 5.60 22.92
C TYR A 35 -9.17 5.15 24.37
N GLU A 36 -9.16 6.12 25.28
CA GLU A 36 -9.16 5.86 26.73
C GLU A 36 -10.44 5.15 27.19
N ASN A 37 -11.58 5.47 26.56
CA ASN A 37 -12.89 4.90 26.90
C ASN A 37 -13.48 4.12 25.73
N LYS A 38 -14.09 2.96 26.03
CA LYS A 38 -14.79 2.12 25.05
C LYS A 38 -15.97 2.83 24.41
N ASP A 39 -16.70 3.65 25.15
CA ASP A 39 -17.86 4.40 24.64
C ASP A 39 -17.45 5.44 23.58
N ASN A 40 -16.30 6.11 23.77
CA ASN A 40 -15.74 7.03 22.78
C ASN A 40 -15.37 6.29 21.49
N ALA A 41 -14.76 5.11 21.62
CA ALA A 41 -14.42 4.26 20.47
C ALA A 41 -15.67 3.81 19.71
N LYS A 42 -16.72 3.37 20.42
CA LYS A 42 -17.99 2.98 19.81
C LYS A 42 -18.64 4.14 19.07
N ARG A 43 -18.76 5.31 19.72
CA ARG A 43 -19.35 6.51 19.10
C ARG A 43 -18.58 6.98 17.87
N CYS A 44 -17.24 6.89 17.91
CA CYS A 44 -16.39 7.15 16.75
C CYS A 44 -16.69 6.17 15.61
N MET A 45 -16.79 4.88 15.91
CA MET A 45 -17.11 3.84 14.91
C MET A 45 -18.48 4.08 14.29
N ASP A 46 -19.51 4.31 15.10
CA ASP A 46 -20.90 4.51 14.62
C ASP A 46 -21.02 5.75 13.71
N LYS A 47 -20.22 6.80 13.96
CA LYS A 47 -20.26 8.04 13.17
C LYS A 47 -19.33 8.05 11.96
N LEU A 48 -18.15 7.43 12.06
CA LEU A 48 -17.15 7.48 10.99
C LEU A 48 -17.19 6.27 10.07
N ASN A 49 -17.75 5.14 10.49
CA ASN A 49 -17.83 3.97 9.63
C ASN A 49 -18.72 4.26 8.42
N ASN A 50 -18.18 4.01 7.22
CA ASN A 50 -18.78 4.35 5.92
C ASN A 50 -19.00 5.85 5.68
N SER A 51 -18.35 6.72 6.45
CA SER A 51 -18.37 8.16 6.21
C SER A 51 -17.39 8.56 5.09
N LYS A 52 -17.66 9.68 4.44
CA LYS A 52 -16.80 10.23 3.39
C LYS A 52 -15.73 11.14 4.00
N LEU A 53 -14.47 10.78 3.81
CA LEU A 53 -13.30 11.59 4.17
C LEU A 53 -12.60 12.06 2.89
N GLY A 54 -12.85 13.31 2.52
CA GLY A 54 -12.38 13.88 1.24
C GLY A 54 -13.04 13.19 0.05
N THR A 55 -12.24 12.51 -0.78
CA THR A 55 -12.73 11.76 -1.96
C THR A 55 -12.95 10.28 -1.69
N ARG A 56 -12.64 9.78 -0.49
CA ARG A 56 -12.70 8.36 -0.15
C ARG A 56 -13.70 8.08 0.95
N VAL A 57 -14.34 6.92 0.91
CA VAL A 57 -15.15 6.40 2.01
C VAL A 57 -14.22 5.65 2.96
N ILE A 58 -14.31 5.95 4.25
CA ILE A 58 -13.53 5.27 5.28
C ILE A 58 -14.38 4.19 5.97
N VAL A 59 -13.71 3.11 6.38
CA VAL A 59 -14.34 2.02 7.11
C VAL A 59 -13.65 1.91 8.47
N VAL A 60 -14.44 1.86 9.53
CA VAL A 60 -13.95 1.75 10.90
C VAL A 60 -14.47 0.45 11.48
N LYS A 61 -13.57 -0.36 12.02
CA LYS A 61 -13.86 -1.67 12.62
C LYS A 61 -13.06 -1.83 13.89
N TYR A 62 -13.56 -2.68 14.79
CA TYR A 62 -12.77 -3.10 15.94
C TYR A 62 -11.50 -3.81 15.49
N ALA A 63 -10.37 -3.40 16.08
CA ALA A 63 -9.09 -4.03 15.84
C ALA A 63 -9.09 -5.41 16.48
N HIS A 64 -8.57 -6.40 15.75
CA HIS A 64 -8.28 -7.71 16.32
C HIS A 64 -6.84 -7.64 16.84
N SER A 65 -6.63 -7.97 18.11
CA SER A 65 -5.30 -7.99 18.70
C SER A 65 -4.53 -9.18 18.13
N MET A 66 -3.83 -8.96 17.03
CA MET A 66 -2.86 -9.92 16.51
C MET A 66 -1.59 -9.80 17.34
N SER A 67 -1.10 -10.92 17.84
CA SER A 67 0.18 -10.95 18.54
C SER A 67 1.31 -10.49 17.60
N LYS A 68 2.39 -9.94 18.17
CA LYS A 68 3.54 -9.44 17.40
C LYS A 68 4.13 -10.52 16.47
N GLU A 69 3.98 -11.78 16.85
CA GLU A 69 4.39 -12.98 16.12
C GLU A 69 3.47 -13.29 14.92
N GLU A 70 2.16 -13.06 15.05
CA GLU A 70 1.19 -13.21 13.96
C GLU A 70 1.21 -12.04 12.97
N MET A 71 1.65 -10.85 13.41
CA MET A 71 1.82 -9.68 12.54
C MET A 71 2.88 -9.92 11.45
N GLU A 72 3.90 -10.75 11.73
CA GLU A 72 4.90 -11.13 10.71
C GLU A 72 4.41 -12.23 9.76
N LYS A 73 3.50 -13.10 10.21
CA LYS A 73 2.94 -14.22 9.42
C LYS A 73 1.74 -13.83 8.56
N SER A 74 1.07 -12.72 8.84
CA SER A 74 -0.14 -12.28 8.14
C SER A 74 0.18 -11.54 6.82
N LYS A 75 0.87 -12.20 5.89
CA LYS A 75 0.65 -11.96 4.45
C LYS A 75 -0.70 -12.56 4.10
N VAL A 76 -1.79 -11.90 4.51
CA VAL A 76 -3.14 -12.32 4.12
C VAL A 76 -3.28 -12.09 2.62
N ASN A 77 -3.37 -13.16 1.83
CA ASN A 77 -3.77 -13.07 0.43
C ASN A 77 -5.24 -12.61 0.39
N LEU A 78 -5.45 -11.30 0.24
CA LEU A 78 -6.78 -10.73 0.06
C LEU A 78 -7.28 -11.06 -1.35
N ASN A 79 -8.01 -12.17 -1.48
CA ASN A 79 -8.69 -12.55 -2.72
C ASN A 79 -10.05 -11.82 -2.80
N ILE A 80 -10.04 -10.55 -3.23
CA ILE A 80 -11.25 -9.72 -3.34
C ILE A 80 -11.78 -9.82 -4.79
N PRO A 81 -12.90 -10.52 -5.04
CA PRO A 81 -13.41 -10.75 -6.39
C PRO A 81 -13.88 -9.47 -7.11
N VAL A 82 -14.24 -8.39 -6.39
CA VAL A 82 -14.64 -7.12 -7.03
C VAL A 82 -13.46 -6.27 -7.52
N LEU A 83 -12.22 -6.54 -7.04
CA LEU A 83 -11.02 -5.95 -7.63
C LEU A 83 -10.66 -6.65 -8.96
N ILE A 84 -11.25 -7.83 -9.20
CA ILE A 84 -11.18 -8.60 -10.44
C ILE A 84 -12.27 -8.08 -11.39
N GLY A 85 -12.34 -6.76 -11.55
CA GLY A 85 -13.14 -6.08 -12.56
C GLY A 85 -12.32 -5.89 -13.84
N VAL A 86 -12.17 -6.97 -14.61
CA VAL A 86 -11.77 -7.03 -16.03
C VAL A 86 -10.38 -6.50 -16.40
N LYS A 87 -9.40 -7.41 -16.45
CA LYS A 87 -8.38 -7.40 -17.51
C LYS A 87 -8.30 -8.80 -18.09
N SER A 88 -8.80 -8.93 -19.31
CA SER A 88 -8.77 -10.16 -20.10
C SER A 88 -7.32 -10.63 -20.30
N ASP A 89 -7.10 -11.91 -20.59
CA ASP A 89 -5.77 -12.46 -20.90
C ASP A 89 -5.10 -11.78 -22.12
N GLN A 90 -5.84 -10.99 -22.90
CA GLN A 90 -5.28 -10.14 -23.95
C GLN A 90 -4.48 -8.95 -23.39
N ASP A 91 -4.95 -8.29 -22.32
CA ASP A 91 -4.31 -7.06 -21.78
C ASP A 91 -2.96 -7.35 -21.11
N LYS A 92 -2.82 -8.52 -20.47
CA LYS A 92 -1.54 -8.95 -19.87
C LYS A 92 -0.46 -9.22 -20.94
N ARG A 93 -0.85 -9.69 -22.13
CA ARG A 93 0.10 -9.97 -23.23
C ARG A 93 0.63 -8.70 -23.85
N GLU A 94 -0.17 -7.64 -23.93
CA GLU A 94 0.28 -6.38 -24.55
C GLU A 94 1.32 -5.64 -23.68
N VAL A 95 1.13 -5.61 -22.36
CA VAL A 95 2.10 -5.03 -21.42
C VAL A 95 3.42 -5.80 -21.43
N LYS A 96 3.37 -7.14 -21.57
CA LYS A 96 4.56 -7.99 -21.69
C LYS A 96 5.32 -7.74 -23.00
N ASN A 97 4.62 -7.57 -24.12
CA ASN A 97 5.23 -7.28 -25.42
C ASN A 97 5.82 -5.86 -25.54
N ARG A 98 5.30 -4.88 -24.79
CA ARG A 98 5.91 -3.53 -24.75
C ARG A 98 7.20 -3.52 -23.94
N MET A 99 7.31 -4.34 -22.89
CA MET A 99 8.50 -4.39 -22.03
C MET A 99 9.74 -4.97 -22.74
N SER A 100 9.57 -5.97 -23.60
CA SER A 100 10.67 -6.62 -24.34
C SER A 100 11.34 -5.67 -25.34
N LYS A 101 10.57 -4.86 -26.08
CA LYS A 101 11.11 -3.89 -27.06
C LYS A 101 11.99 -2.80 -26.41
N ILE A 102 11.70 -2.42 -25.16
CA ILE A 102 12.46 -1.40 -24.43
C ILE A 102 13.81 -1.97 -23.94
N GLN A 103 13.83 -3.23 -23.50
CA GLN A 103 15.05 -3.88 -23.03
C GLN A 103 16.06 -4.10 -24.17
N GLU A 104 15.58 -4.49 -25.35
CA GLU A 104 16.45 -4.72 -26.52
C GLU A 104 17.11 -3.43 -27.04
N LYS A 105 16.36 -2.31 -27.03
CA LYS A 105 16.92 -0.98 -27.36
C LYS A 105 17.97 -0.50 -26.34
N LYS A 106 17.80 -0.81 -25.05
CA LYS A 106 18.80 -0.50 -24.01
C LYS A 106 20.06 -1.35 -24.15
N LYS A 107 19.94 -2.61 -24.58
CA LYS A 107 21.09 -3.52 -24.80
C LYS A 107 21.92 -3.08 -26.02
N LYS A 108 21.27 -2.78 -27.15
CA LYS A 108 21.94 -2.24 -28.37
C LYS A 108 22.63 -0.89 -28.17
N LYS A 109 22.18 -0.06 -27.22
CA LYS A 109 22.82 1.23 -26.91
C LYS A 109 23.99 1.10 -25.92
N LYS A 110 24.03 0.03 -25.12
CA LYS A 110 25.13 -0.27 -24.20
C LYS A 110 26.31 -0.96 -24.91
N GLU A 111 26.06 -1.61 -26.04
CA GLU A 111 27.06 -2.30 -26.87
C GLU A 111 27.74 -1.40 -27.91
N ARG A 112 27.25 -0.15 -28.10
CA ARG A 112 27.93 0.88 -28.92
C ARG A 112 28.85 1.81 -28.10
N ARG A 113 29.02 1.55 -26.80
CA ARG A 113 30.04 2.20 -25.98
C ARG A 113 31.00 1.11 -25.55
N GLU A 114 32.27 1.26 -25.93
CA GLU A 114 33.39 0.31 -25.83
C GLU A 114 33.45 -0.69 -27.02
N PRO A 115 34.25 -0.38 -28.06
CA PRO A 115 35.49 -1.14 -28.18
C PRO A 115 36.69 -0.23 -28.47
N GLY A 116 37.75 -0.36 -27.68
CA GLY A 116 39.06 0.19 -28.05
C GLY A 116 39.84 0.73 -26.87
N GLY A 117 40.65 -0.13 -26.26
CA GLY A 117 41.60 0.28 -25.23
C GLY A 117 42.44 -0.87 -24.70
N ASN A 118 42.90 -1.76 -25.58
CA ASN A 118 44.02 -2.65 -25.27
C ASN A 118 45.25 -2.03 -25.95
N LEU A 119 46.20 -1.52 -25.17
CA LEU A 119 47.61 -1.53 -25.57
C LEU A 119 48.48 -1.42 -24.32
N SER A 120 49.23 -2.48 -24.09
CA SER A 120 50.34 -2.62 -23.15
C SER A 120 51.48 -1.67 -23.50
N PHE A 121 52.15 -1.14 -22.49
CA PHE A 121 53.61 -1.24 -22.24
C PHE A 121 53.85 -1.08 -20.74
#